data_AF-A0A452FHB8-F1
#
_entry.id   AF-A0A452FHB8-F1
#
_cell.length_a   1.000
_cell.length_b   1.000
_cell.length_c   1.000
_cell.angle_alpha   90.00
_cell.angle_beta   90.00
_cell.angle_gamma   90.00
#
_symmetry.space_group_name_H-M   'P 1'
#
loop_
_entity.id
_entity.type
_entity.pdbx_description
1 polymer ?
#
loop_
_entity_poly.entity_id
_entity_poly.type
_entity_poly.pdbx_seq_one_letter_code
_entity_poly.pdbx_strand_id
1 'polypeptide(L)' 'VYLLNLYVASILIIFQLIFDYLKCWNYHGKCRQKCFKKEKVYVYCTNNKLCCVKSRYLPKNLPWQI' A
#
# COMPACT_ATOMS: atom_id res chain seq x y z
N VAL A 1 -29.03 -19.89 -0.06
CA VAL A 1 -28.52 -19.04 -1.16
C VAL A 1 -28.27 -17.60 -0.69
N TYR A 2 -29.27 -16.89 -0.17
CA TYR A 2 -29.12 -15.50 0.29
C TYR A 2 -28.01 -15.30 1.36
N LEU A 3 -27.99 -16.13 2.40
CA LEU A 3 -26.95 -16.09 3.44
C LEU A 3 -25.54 -16.32 2.90
N LEU A 4 -25.40 -17.22 1.92
CA LEU A 4 -24.12 -17.51 1.26
C LEU A 4 -23.64 -16.30 0.46
N ASN A 5 -24.53 -15.62 -0.27
CA ASN A 5 -24.19 -14.41 -1.02
C ASN A 5 -23.76 -13.26 -0.09
N LEU A 6 -24.45 -13.06 1.03
CA LEU A 6 -24.07 -12.05 2.03
C LEU A 6 -22.68 -12.33 2.61
N TYR A 7 -22.39 -13.60 2.93
CA TYR A 7 -21.09 -14.02 3.43
C TYR A 7 -19.98 -13.74 2.41
N VAL A 8 -20.17 -14.14 1.15
CA VAL A 8 -19.20 -13.88 0.07
C VAL A 8 -18.97 -12.38 -0.15
N ALA A 9 -20.03 -11.57 -0.15
CA ALA A 9 -19.93 -10.12 -0.27
C ALA A 9 -19.11 -9.51 0.88
N SER A 10 -19.34 -9.95 2.12
CA SER A 10 -18.60 -9.47 3.29
C SER A 10 -17.10 -9.79 3.21
N ILE A 11 -16.72 -11.00 2.77
CA ILE A 11 -15.32 -11.37 2.56
C ILE A 11 -14.67 -10.48 1.50
N LEU A 12 -15.35 -10.24 0.39
CA LEU A 12 -14.82 -9.44 -0.71
C LEU A 12 -14.52 -8.00 -0.26
N ILE A 13 -15.45 -7.40 0.49
CA ILE A 13 -15.30 -6.04 1.04
C ILE A 13 -14.10 -5.99 2.00
N ILE A 14 -13.99 -6.96 2.91
CA ILE A 14 -12.87 -7.04 3.86
C ILE A 14 -11.54 -7.15 3.10
N PHE A 15 -11.49 -7.99 2.05
CA PHE A 15 -10.28 -8.16 1.25
C PHE A 15 -9.86 -6.88 0.55
N GLN A 16 -10.82 -6.14 -0.04
CA GLN A 16 -10.57 -4.84 -0.67
C GLN A 16 -10.01 -3.83 0.33
N LEU A 17 -10.64 -3.71 1.50
CA LEU A 17 -10.19 -2.80 2.56
C LEU A 17 -8.74 -3.11 2.97
N ILE A 18 -8.43 -4.38 3.28
CA ILE A 18 -7.07 -4.80 3.66
C ILE A 18 -6.08 -4.48 2.54
N PHE A 19 -6.43 -4.76 1.27
CA PHE A 19 -5.55 -4.49 0.14
C PHE A 19 -5.27 -3.00 -0.06
N ASP A 20 -6.23 -2.13 0.23
CA ASP A 20 -6.04 -0.69 0.13
C ASP A 20 -5.22 -0.14 1.30
N TYR A 21 -5.35 -0.68 2.51
CA TYR A 21 -4.44 -0.38 3.64
C TYR A 21 -3.00 -0.84 3.40
N LEU A 22 -2.77 -1.74 2.44
CA LEU A 22 -1.44 -2.17 2.03
C LEU A 22 -0.83 -1.28 0.95
N LYS A 23 -1.59 -0.36 0.35
CA LYS A 23 -1.12 0.56 -0.69
C LYS A 23 -0.85 1.95 -0.10
N CYS A 24 0.06 2.66 -0.73
CA CYS A 24 0.42 4.03 -0.36
C CYS A 24 0.89 4.78 -1.62
N TRP A 25 1.19 6.08 -1.49
CA TRP A 25 1.68 6.90 -2.61
C TRP A 25 0.79 6.82 -3.86
N ASN A 26 -0.50 7.17 -3.71
CA ASN A 26 -1.50 7.10 -4.78
C ASN A 26 -1.47 5.76 -5.55
N TYR A 27 -1.53 4.64 -4.83
CA TYR A 27 -1.50 3.27 -5.38
C TYR A 27 -0.17 2.84 -6.06
N HIS A 28 0.85 3.70 -6.09
CA HIS A 28 2.16 3.38 -6.66
C HIS A 28 3.16 2.77 -5.66
N GLY A 29 2.83 2.78 -4.37
CA GLY A 29 3.62 2.21 -3.29
C GLY A 29 2.90 1.07 -2.55
N LYS A 30 3.68 0.34 -1.75
CA LYS A 30 3.16 -0.69 -0.83
C LYS A 30 3.75 -0.53 0.58
N CYS A 31 2.91 -0.69 1.59
CA CYS A 31 3.30 -0.70 3.00
C CYS A 31 3.97 -2.03 3.34
N ARG A 32 5.25 -1.99 3.75
CA ARG A 32 6.05 -3.18 4.10
C ARG A 32 6.92 -2.91 5.32
N GLN A 33 7.31 -3.97 6.02
CA GLN A 33 8.27 -3.84 7.12
C GLN A 33 9.65 -3.38 6.62
N LYS A 34 10.04 -3.81 5.42
CA LYS A 34 11.30 -3.47 4.75
C LYS A 34 11.07 -3.34 3.25
N CYS A 35 11.70 -2.36 2.63
CA CYS A 35 11.65 -2.16 1.17
C CYS A 35 12.64 -3.05 0.43
N PHE A 36 12.32 -3.40 -0.82
CA PHE A 36 13.25 -4.09 -1.70
C PHE A 36 14.32 -3.13 -2.27
N LYS A 37 15.47 -3.65 -2.71
CA LYS A 37 16.60 -2.84 -3.24
C LYS A 37 16.23 -1.85 -4.36
N LYS A 38 15.16 -2.10 -5.12
CA LYS A 38 14.69 -1.25 -6.23
C LYS A 38 13.60 -0.25 -5.83
N GLU A 39 13.22 -0.25 -4.56
CA GLU A 39 12.23 0.64 -3.96
C GLU A 39 12.94 1.64 -3.04
N LYS A 40 12.40 2.84 -2.94
CA LYS A 40 12.79 3.80 -1.92
C LYS A 40 11.68 3.92 -0.87
N VAL A 41 12.09 4.29 0.33
CA VAL A 41 11.16 4.70 1.39
C VAL A 41 10.69 6.11 1.07
N TYR A 42 9.38 6.33 1.06
CA TYR A 42 8.79 7.65 0.85
C TYR A 42 8.28 8.24 2.16
N VAL A 43 7.34 7.55 2.82
CA VAL A 43 6.74 7.92 4.12
C VAL A 43 6.46 6.67 4.96
N TYR A 44 6.02 6.85 6.20
CA TYR A 44 5.43 5.77 6.98
C TYR A 44 3.94 5.62 6.66
N CYS A 45 3.47 4.38 6.63
CA CYS A 45 2.06 4.04 6.60
C CYS A 45 1.46 4.16 8.02
N THR A 46 0.13 4.22 8.10
CA THR A 46 -0.62 4.34 9.37
C THR A 46 -0.42 3.16 10.33
N ASN A 47 0.09 2.02 9.83
CA ASN A 47 0.44 0.83 10.61
C ASN A 47 1.93 0.78 10.98
N ASN A 48 2.62 1.92 10.96
CA ASN A 48 4.06 2.09 11.23
C ASN A 48 4.99 1.32 10.30
N LYS A 49 4.48 0.77 9.19
CA LYS A 49 5.29 0.16 8.12
C LYS A 49 5.85 1.23 7.19
N LEU A 50 6.89 0.89 6.43
CA LEU A 50 7.46 1.75 5.41
C LEU A 50 6.60 1.74 4.15
N CYS A 51 6.28 2.92 3.61
CA CYS A 51 5.75 3.04 2.26
C CYS A 51 6.89 2.89 1.26
N CYS A 52 6.95 1.73 0.61
CA CYS A 52 7.96 1.38 -0.38
C CYS A 52 7.45 1.69 -1.78
N VAL A 53 8.16 2.57 -2.50
CA VAL A 53 7.78 3.06 -3.83
C VAL A 53 8.90 2.77 -4.82
N LYS A 54 8.58 2.26 -6.01
CA LYS A 54 9.59 2.09 -7.08
C LYS A 54 10.09 3.45 -7.54
N SER A 55 11.40 3.59 -7.75
CA SER A 55 12.07 4.84 -8.15
C SER A 55 11.46 5.53 -9.38
N ARG A 56 10.83 4.79 -10.30
CA ARG A 56 10.16 5.35 -11.48
C ARG A 56 8.91 6.18 -11.19
N TYR A 57 8.27 5.97 -10.05
CA TYR A 57 7.07 6.71 -9.60
C TYR A 57 7.41 7.83 -8.61
N LEU A 58 8.70 8.01 -8.34
CA LEU A 58 9.18 9.04 -7.46
C LEU A 58 9.62 10.24 -8.30
N PRO A 59 9.27 11.48 -7.91
CA PRO A 59 9.76 12.67 -8.57
C PRO A 59 11.29 12.73 -8.45
N LYS A 60 11.96 13.31 -9.44
CA LYS A 60 13.42 13.44 -9.46
C LYS A 60 13.96 14.33 -8.32
N ASN A 61 13.14 15.27 -7.86
CA ASN A 61 13.47 16.21 -6.79
C ASN A 61 12.60 15.93 -5.56
N LEU A 62 12.97 14.92 -4.77
CA LEU A 62 12.31 14.67 -3.48
C LEU A 62 12.88 15.63 -2.42
N PRO A 63 12.04 16.25 -1.57
CA PRO A 63 12.49 17.26 -0.62
C PRO A 63 13.39 16.71 0.51
N TRP A 64 13.57 15.40 0.62
CA TRP A 64 14.46 14.72 1.59
C TRP A 64 15.66 14.03 0.91
N GLN A 65 15.94 14.35 -0.35
CA GLN A 65 17.13 13.88 -1.07
C GLN A 65 18.28 14.92 -1.05
N ILE A 66 18.19 15.90 -0.14
CA ILE A 66 19.16 16.98 0.07
C ILE A 66 20.30 16.48 0.96
#